data_AF-K0EUS9-F1
#
_entry.id   AF-K0EUS9-F1
#
_cell.length_a   1.000
_cell.length_b   1.000
_cell.length_c   1.000
_cell.angle_alpha   90.00
_cell.angle_beta   90.00
_cell.angle_gamma   90.00
#
_symmetry.space_group_name_H-M   'P 1'
#
loop_
_entity.id
_entity.type
_entity.pdbx_description
1 polymer ?
#
loop_
_entity_poly.entity_id
_entity_poly.type
_entity_poly.pdbx_seq_one_letter_code
_entity_poly.pdbx_strand_id
1 'polypeptide(L)'
;MSVGYGDVRKWDATALDTAATNLRGRRDILIGLQDELDDARRLPSWYGPASERARDSLGDTRNNAEILIAELSAVERALHNASDDVSALKTRVANNDALADSYLFGITADGAIVDNKPPDPAPRSRVEAEDRAEARRHRETIRQQLVRETKSILTTAKNIDAAIALVLQLAQDRKVSDHGATTLAGAQKGGELDAEVAEMEQALRDAGLLTGPPVSGYYRQWLENAVRRGVSIDTIKQIVADHHITPADFEILERLQEIREDEDGDGIFKSYFLLPTDISAADAAKAVRMTYILNAGTDYGTEGEKTDFEPTPYGSDEVRRITDRQRQNSWSYDEDVAFVHNNGGRLATTPNGMMMGLGGNVVQDRFSTNAGTTWGDTFMVDIDDPQDPAQQIREMASSGHAWFEGDNGPYRGRLDLDRLLHHEERHSQQWAREGHTGFVASYIWEQVTGGDETEKDAGLSDGGY
;
A
#
# COMPACT_ATOMS: atom_id res chain seq x y z
N MET A 1 5.35 28.05 -11.85
CA MET A 1 5.18 28.51 -13.25
C MET A 1 4.28 27.48 -13.93
N SER A 2 3.29 27.88 -14.73
CA SER A 2 2.51 26.90 -15.51
C SER A 2 3.31 26.50 -16.74
N VAL A 3 3.52 25.20 -16.95
CA VAL A 3 4.15 24.69 -18.18
C VAL A 3 3.23 25.02 -19.38
N GLY A 4 3.73 25.77 -20.35
CA GLY A 4 3.00 26.06 -21.59
C GLY A 4 3.15 24.93 -22.61
N TYR A 5 2.22 24.84 -23.57
CA TYR A 5 2.30 23.85 -24.66
C TYR A 5 3.57 24.01 -25.50
N GLY A 6 4.04 25.25 -25.68
CA GLY A 6 5.30 25.56 -26.33
C GLY A 6 6.54 25.13 -25.53
N ASP A 7 6.43 24.98 -24.21
CA ASP A 7 7.49 24.43 -23.37
C ASP A 7 7.52 22.90 -23.51
N VAL A 8 6.35 22.24 -23.46
CA VAL A 8 6.23 20.79 -23.67
C VAL A 8 6.81 20.36 -25.01
N ARG A 9 6.59 21.14 -26.09
CA ARG A 9 7.20 20.89 -27.41
C ARG A 9 8.74 20.83 -27.37
N LYS A 10 9.37 21.53 -26.42
CA LYS A 10 10.83 21.62 -26.28
C LYS A 10 11.39 20.60 -25.31
N TRP A 11 10.55 19.83 -24.61
CA TRP A 11 11.02 18.81 -23.69
C TRP A 11 11.86 17.75 -24.42
N ASP A 12 12.89 17.28 -23.73
CA ASP A 12 13.92 16.40 -24.28
C ASP A 12 14.03 15.14 -23.42
N ALA A 13 13.31 14.09 -23.84
CA ALA A 13 13.36 12.77 -23.21
C ALA A 13 14.79 12.20 -23.24
N THR A 14 15.54 12.39 -24.32
CA THR A 14 16.91 11.85 -24.45
C THR A 14 17.85 12.48 -23.42
N ALA A 15 17.67 13.75 -23.07
CA ALA A 15 18.43 14.39 -22.01
C ALA A 15 18.14 13.78 -20.63
N LEU A 16 16.87 13.45 -20.34
CA LEU A 16 16.46 12.77 -19.10
C LEU A 16 17.05 11.36 -19.02
N ASP A 17 16.92 10.57 -20.09
CA ASP A 17 17.48 9.22 -20.18
C ASP A 17 19.00 9.20 -20.04
N THR A 18 19.69 10.18 -20.64
CA THR A 18 21.14 10.35 -20.49
C THR A 18 21.51 10.65 -19.04
N ALA A 19 20.74 11.50 -18.35
CA ALA A 19 20.96 11.80 -16.95
C ALA A 19 20.73 10.56 -16.06
N ALA A 20 19.64 9.81 -16.28
CA ALA A 20 19.34 8.56 -15.59
C ALA A 20 20.48 7.53 -15.79
N THR A 21 20.89 7.30 -17.04
CA THR A 21 21.99 6.39 -17.38
C THR A 21 23.31 6.77 -16.70
N ASN A 22 23.62 8.07 -16.60
CA ASN A 22 24.82 8.54 -15.91
C ASN A 22 24.73 8.32 -14.39
N LEU A 23 23.55 8.53 -13.77
CA LEU A 23 23.36 8.25 -12.34
C LEU A 23 23.46 6.75 -12.06
N ARG A 24 22.85 5.91 -12.91
CA ARG A 24 22.98 4.45 -12.87
C ARG A 24 24.44 4.03 -12.86
N GLY A 25 25.23 4.51 -13.82
CA GLY A 25 26.66 4.18 -13.89
C GLY A 25 27.45 4.59 -12.63
N ARG A 26 27.10 5.70 -11.97
CA ARG A 26 27.72 6.11 -10.71
C ARG A 26 27.28 5.25 -9.53
N ARG A 27 25.99 4.93 -9.46
CA ARG A 27 25.42 4.03 -8.45
C ARG A 27 26.07 2.66 -8.53
N ASP A 28 26.19 2.09 -9.73
CA ASP A 28 26.76 0.76 -9.94
C ASP A 28 28.24 0.70 -9.52
N ILE A 29 29.00 1.78 -9.73
CA ILE A 29 30.38 1.91 -9.20
C ILE A 29 30.38 1.88 -7.68
N LEU A 30 29.45 2.57 -7.01
CA LEU A 30 29.35 2.57 -5.55
C LEU A 30 28.97 1.20 -5.01
N ILE A 31 27.98 0.53 -5.62
CA ILE A 31 27.58 -0.84 -5.26
C ILE A 31 28.78 -1.79 -5.37
N GLY A 32 29.60 -1.62 -6.41
CA GLY A 32 30.82 -2.40 -6.61
C GLY A 32 31.90 -2.25 -5.53
N LEU A 33 31.76 -1.29 -4.59
CA LEU A 33 32.68 -1.10 -3.46
C LEU A 33 32.26 -1.85 -2.19
N GLN A 34 31.16 -2.62 -2.22
CA GLN A 34 30.64 -3.36 -1.06
C GLN A 34 31.71 -4.25 -0.42
N ASP A 35 32.37 -5.07 -1.25
CA ASP A 35 33.34 -6.05 -0.78
C ASP A 35 34.54 -5.36 -0.13
N GLU A 36 35.03 -4.25 -0.70
CA GLU A 36 36.12 -3.47 -0.13
C GLU A 36 35.76 -2.84 1.22
N LEU A 37 34.53 -2.36 1.39
CA LEU A 37 34.05 -1.82 2.66
C LEU A 37 33.93 -2.92 3.73
N ASP A 38 33.40 -4.07 3.35
CA ASP A 38 33.24 -5.21 4.26
C ASP A 38 34.59 -5.81 4.66
N ASP A 39 35.52 -5.95 3.73
CA ASP A 39 36.88 -6.45 3.99
C ASP A 39 37.69 -5.48 4.85
N ALA A 40 37.56 -4.17 4.62
CA ALA A 40 38.20 -3.15 5.45
C ALA A 40 37.75 -3.23 6.92
N ARG A 41 36.51 -3.65 7.19
CA ARG A 41 35.98 -3.84 8.54
C ARG A 41 36.51 -5.12 9.21
N ARG A 42 36.92 -6.11 8.42
CA ARG A 42 37.34 -7.45 8.87
C ARG A 42 38.81 -7.61 9.18
N LEU A 43 39.64 -6.55 9.09
CA LEU A 43 41.10 -6.60 9.30
C LEU A 43 41.50 -7.56 10.43
N PRO A 44 41.95 -8.78 10.08
CA PRO A 44 42.21 -9.81 11.07
C PRO A 44 43.43 -9.40 11.90
N SER A 45 43.40 -9.77 13.19
CA SER A 45 44.48 -9.50 14.14
C SER A 45 44.64 -8.05 14.61
N TRP A 46 43.79 -7.11 14.17
CA TRP A 46 43.73 -5.77 14.76
C TRP A 46 42.64 -5.69 15.84
N TYR A 47 43.04 -5.40 17.08
CA TYR A 47 42.17 -5.38 18.25
C TYR A 47 42.41 -4.15 19.14
N GLY A 48 41.45 -3.88 20.02
CA GLY A 48 41.47 -2.80 20.99
C GLY A 48 40.65 -1.57 20.56
N PRO A 49 40.55 -0.55 21.43
CA PRO A 49 39.60 0.55 21.25
C PRO A 49 39.76 1.35 19.96
N ALA A 50 40.98 1.42 19.41
CA ALA A 50 41.23 2.09 18.13
C ALA A 50 40.68 1.29 16.94
N SER A 51 40.73 -0.05 17.02
CA SER A 51 40.19 -0.94 16.01
C SER A 51 38.66 -0.93 16.02
N GLU A 52 38.04 -0.94 17.21
CA GLU A 52 36.58 -0.80 17.38
C GLU A 52 36.08 0.51 16.75
N ARG A 53 36.67 1.66 17.13
CA ARG A 53 36.30 2.96 16.54
C ARG A 53 36.46 3.00 15.02
N ALA A 54 37.47 2.33 14.47
CA ALA A 54 37.66 2.25 13.02
C ALA A 54 36.56 1.39 12.35
N ARG A 55 36.16 0.27 12.97
CA ARG A 55 35.04 -0.55 12.48
C ARG A 55 33.70 0.19 12.56
N ASP A 56 33.48 0.95 13.63
CA ASP A 56 32.29 1.78 13.79
C ASP A 56 32.25 2.88 12.73
N SER A 57 33.35 3.60 12.53
CA SER A 57 33.47 4.62 11.48
C SER A 57 33.29 4.06 10.06
N LEU A 58 33.74 2.82 9.80
CA LEU A 58 33.47 2.12 8.54
C LEU A 58 31.99 1.71 8.42
N GLY A 59 31.36 1.31 9.53
CA GLY A 59 29.92 1.09 9.60
C GLY A 59 29.14 2.35 9.23
N ASP A 60 29.48 3.50 9.83
CA ASP A 60 28.88 4.79 9.48
C ASP A 60 29.11 5.15 8.01
N THR A 61 30.29 4.85 7.46
CA THR A 61 30.61 5.10 6.05
C THR A 61 29.75 4.24 5.14
N ARG A 62 29.58 2.95 5.46
CA ARG A 62 28.71 2.03 4.71
C ARG A 62 27.26 2.49 4.77
N ASN A 63 26.75 2.83 5.96
CA ASN A 63 25.38 3.33 6.12
C ASN A 63 25.14 4.62 5.32
N ASN A 64 26.12 5.53 5.28
CA ASN A 64 26.02 6.72 4.43
C ASN A 64 26.03 6.38 2.93
N ALA A 65 26.77 5.35 2.52
CA ALA A 65 26.77 4.87 1.14
C ALA A 65 25.45 4.17 0.77
N GLU A 66 24.85 3.41 1.69
CA GLU A 66 23.51 2.81 1.55
C GLU A 66 22.48 3.91 1.28
N ILE A 67 22.40 4.95 2.12
CA ILE A 67 21.50 6.09 1.91
C ILE A 67 21.75 6.78 0.56
N LEU A 68 23.02 7.06 0.21
CA LEU A 68 23.35 7.70 -1.07
C LEU A 68 22.93 6.85 -2.27
N ILE A 69 23.06 5.52 -2.18
CA ILE A 69 22.63 4.61 -3.24
C ILE A 69 21.11 4.60 -3.35
N ALA A 70 20.39 4.60 -2.23
CA ALA A 70 18.94 4.72 -2.24
C ALA A 70 18.51 6.04 -2.92
N GLU A 71 19.10 7.18 -2.53
CA GLU A 71 18.84 8.48 -3.16
C GLU A 71 19.13 8.48 -4.67
N LEU A 72 20.29 7.95 -5.08
CA LEU A 72 20.66 7.83 -6.49
C LEU A 72 19.69 6.94 -7.25
N SER A 73 19.26 5.83 -6.66
CA SER A 73 18.33 4.89 -7.27
C SER A 73 16.95 5.50 -7.47
N ALA A 74 16.44 6.20 -6.45
CA ALA A 74 15.16 6.89 -6.53
C ALA A 74 15.16 7.94 -7.65
N VAL A 75 16.19 8.81 -7.68
CA VAL A 75 16.30 9.86 -8.70
C VAL A 75 16.54 9.28 -10.10
N GLU A 76 17.37 8.26 -10.23
CA GLU A 76 17.62 7.59 -11.50
C GLU A 76 16.34 7.00 -12.10
N ARG A 77 15.58 6.26 -11.29
CA ARG A 77 14.30 5.70 -11.70
C ARG A 77 13.30 6.78 -12.11
N ALA A 78 13.14 7.82 -11.29
CA ALA A 78 12.23 8.93 -11.60
C ALA A 78 12.58 9.63 -12.92
N LEU A 79 13.87 9.82 -13.21
CA LEU A 79 14.32 10.39 -14.49
C LEU A 79 14.08 9.46 -15.67
N HIS A 80 14.26 8.15 -15.50
CA HIS A 80 13.99 7.17 -16.54
C HIS A 80 12.50 7.09 -16.86
N ASN A 81 11.64 7.00 -15.85
CA ASN A 81 10.18 7.00 -16.03
C ASN A 81 9.70 8.30 -16.67
N ALA A 82 10.23 9.45 -16.23
CA ALA A 82 9.95 10.72 -16.88
C ALA A 82 10.41 10.78 -18.34
N SER A 83 11.55 10.16 -18.70
CA SER A 83 11.97 10.07 -20.10
C SER A 83 10.94 9.32 -20.96
N ASP A 84 10.44 8.19 -20.47
CA ASP A 84 9.43 7.39 -21.17
C ASP A 84 8.11 8.17 -21.30
N ASP A 85 7.66 8.81 -20.22
CA ASP A 85 6.46 9.63 -20.21
C ASP A 85 6.58 10.86 -21.14
N VAL A 86 7.73 11.54 -21.16
CA VAL A 86 7.99 12.65 -22.07
C VAL A 86 8.01 12.16 -23.51
N SER A 87 8.55 10.97 -23.79
CA SER A 87 8.55 10.37 -25.14
C SER A 87 7.12 10.08 -25.62
N ALA A 88 6.29 9.50 -24.75
CA ALA A 88 4.87 9.27 -25.03
C ALA A 88 4.11 10.60 -25.23
N LEU A 89 4.37 11.58 -24.37
CA LEU A 89 3.76 12.92 -24.45
C LEU A 89 4.13 13.66 -25.73
N LYS A 90 5.38 13.58 -26.18
CA LYS A 90 5.83 14.17 -27.45
C LYS A 90 5.11 13.55 -28.65
N THR A 91 4.84 12.25 -28.62
CA THR A 91 4.03 11.59 -29.65
C THR A 91 2.61 12.15 -29.66
N ARG A 92 2.00 12.35 -28.49
CA ARG A 92 0.67 12.99 -28.38
C ARG A 92 0.66 14.42 -28.90
N VAL A 93 1.67 15.22 -28.54
CA VAL A 93 1.84 16.60 -29.04
C VAL A 93 1.95 16.63 -30.56
N ALA A 94 2.79 15.77 -31.15
CA ALA A 94 2.96 15.69 -32.59
C ALA A 94 1.66 15.29 -33.32
N ASN A 95 0.91 14.31 -32.78
CA ASN A 95 -0.38 13.90 -33.33
C ASN A 95 -1.44 15.01 -33.22
N ASN A 96 -1.48 15.73 -32.11
CA ASN A 96 -2.41 16.82 -31.87
C ASN A 96 -2.09 18.04 -32.77
N ASP A 97 -0.81 18.35 -32.95
CA ASP A 97 -0.33 19.38 -33.88
C ASP A 97 -0.68 19.01 -35.34
N ALA A 98 -0.43 17.77 -35.76
CA ALA A 98 -0.79 17.29 -37.09
C ALA A 98 -2.30 17.31 -37.35
N LEU A 99 -3.12 17.00 -36.34
CA LEU A 99 -4.58 17.12 -36.42
C LEU A 99 -5.01 18.58 -36.56
N ALA A 100 -4.40 19.50 -35.81
CA ALA A 100 -4.67 20.92 -35.93
C ALA A 100 -4.35 21.43 -37.34
N ASP A 101 -3.16 21.13 -37.85
CA ASP A 101 -2.70 21.53 -39.18
C ASP A 101 -3.61 21.00 -40.29
N SER A 102 -4.02 19.74 -40.20
CA SER A 102 -4.91 19.09 -41.17
C SER A 102 -6.26 19.80 -41.34
N TYR A 103 -6.73 20.51 -40.30
CA TYR A 103 -8.00 21.24 -40.29
C TYR A 103 -7.83 22.76 -40.28
N LEU A 104 -6.62 23.25 -40.61
CA LEU A 104 -6.25 24.66 -40.63
C LEU A 104 -6.48 25.35 -39.27
N PHE A 105 -6.22 24.63 -38.18
CA PHE A 105 -6.07 25.20 -36.86
C PHE A 105 -4.58 25.37 -36.54
N GLY A 106 -4.28 26.10 -35.48
CA GLY A 106 -2.96 26.13 -34.85
C GLY A 106 -3.10 26.06 -33.34
N ILE A 107 -2.06 25.58 -32.67
CA ILE A 107 -1.98 25.51 -31.21
C ILE A 107 -0.86 26.44 -30.74
N THR A 108 -1.23 27.51 -30.05
CA THR A 108 -0.29 28.54 -29.56
C THR A 108 0.58 28.01 -28.42
N ALA A 109 1.61 28.77 -28.04
CA ALA A 109 2.56 28.37 -26.99
C ALA A 109 1.91 28.19 -25.61
N ASP A 110 0.82 28.86 -25.32
CA ASP A 110 0.00 28.70 -24.11
C ASP A 110 -1.09 27.62 -24.26
N GLY A 111 -1.23 27.00 -25.43
CA GLY A 111 -2.20 25.93 -25.69
C GLY A 111 -3.57 26.38 -26.21
N ALA A 112 -3.73 27.65 -26.60
CA ALA A 112 -4.97 28.11 -27.21
C ALA A 112 -5.08 27.64 -28.68
N ILE A 113 -6.31 27.28 -29.08
CA ILE A 113 -6.61 26.84 -30.46
C ILE A 113 -7.02 28.05 -31.30
N VAL A 114 -6.22 28.38 -32.31
CA VAL A 114 -6.47 29.45 -33.29
C VAL A 114 -6.98 28.87 -34.61
N ASP A 115 -7.96 29.54 -35.24
CA ASP A 115 -8.44 29.17 -36.57
C ASP A 115 -7.64 29.93 -37.65
N ASN A 116 -6.87 29.19 -38.44
CA ASN A 116 -6.06 29.71 -39.54
C ASN A 116 -6.76 29.57 -40.90
N LYS A 117 -8.00 29.06 -40.93
CA LYS A 117 -8.76 28.90 -42.16
C LYS A 117 -9.11 30.27 -42.76
N PRO A 118 -8.80 30.52 -44.05
CA PRO A 118 -9.28 31.71 -44.74
C PRO A 118 -10.82 31.78 -44.76
N PRO A 119 -11.42 32.99 -44.80
CA PRO A 119 -12.86 33.13 -44.94
C PRO A 119 -13.39 32.40 -46.19
N ASP A 120 -14.47 31.64 -46.03
CA ASP A 120 -15.14 30.99 -47.17
C ASP A 120 -15.78 32.07 -48.08
N PRO A 121 -15.71 31.93 -49.42
CA PRO A 121 -16.43 32.83 -50.33
C PRO A 121 -17.96 32.71 -50.14
N ALA A 122 -18.80 33.53 -50.76
CA ALA A 122 -20.25 33.31 -50.69
C ALA A 122 -20.67 31.98 -51.36
N PRO A 123 -21.67 31.23 -50.83
CA PRO A 123 -22.17 30.02 -51.49
C PRO A 123 -22.92 30.39 -52.78
N ARG A 124 -22.79 29.58 -53.84
CA ARG A 124 -23.44 29.80 -55.14
C ARG A 124 -24.76 29.07 -55.29
N SER A 125 -25.06 28.12 -54.40
CA SER A 125 -26.29 27.33 -54.39
C SER A 125 -26.70 26.94 -52.98
N ARG A 126 -27.93 26.46 -52.81
CA ARG A 126 -28.42 25.92 -51.53
C ARG A 126 -27.62 24.67 -51.10
N VAL A 127 -27.32 23.77 -52.05
CA VAL A 127 -26.54 22.56 -51.79
C VAL A 127 -25.13 22.92 -51.28
N GLU A 128 -24.46 23.87 -51.93
CA GLU A 128 -23.15 24.34 -51.48
C GLU A 128 -23.21 25.00 -50.09
N ALA A 129 -24.32 25.66 -49.75
CA ALA A 129 -24.53 26.20 -48.42
C ALA A 129 -24.69 25.11 -47.33
N GLU A 130 -25.40 24.02 -47.66
CA GLU A 130 -25.61 22.86 -46.80
C GLU A 130 -24.31 22.08 -46.56
N ASP A 131 -23.57 21.75 -47.62
CA ASP A 131 -22.27 21.05 -47.55
C ASP A 131 -21.27 21.83 -46.68
N ARG A 132 -21.23 23.15 -46.85
CA ARG A 132 -20.36 24.02 -46.03
C ARG A 132 -20.82 24.11 -44.59
N ALA A 133 -22.12 24.04 -44.32
CA ALA A 133 -22.63 24.00 -42.96
C ALA A 133 -22.21 22.69 -42.25
N GLU A 134 -22.22 21.58 -42.97
CA GLU A 134 -21.71 20.30 -42.47
C GLU A 134 -20.22 20.33 -42.21
N ALA A 135 -19.42 20.82 -43.16
CA ALA A 135 -17.98 20.98 -42.97
C ALA A 135 -17.63 21.88 -41.78
N ARG A 136 -18.40 22.96 -41.53
CA ARG A 136 -18.23 23.80 -40.34
C ARG A 136 -18.53 23.06 -39.04
N ARG A 137 -19.61 22.27 -39.00
CA ARG A 137 -19.95 21.44 -37.82
C ARG A 137 -18.84 20.44 -37.52
N HIS A 138 -18.35 19.75 -38.54
CA HIS A 138 -17.25 18.79 -38.40
C HIS A 138 -15.97 19.47 -37.89
N ARG A 139 -15.57 20.62 -38.47
CA ARG A 139 -14.43 21.39 -37.98
C ARG A 139 -14.58 21.84 -36.53
N GLU A 140 -15.78 22.23 -36.10
CA GLU A 140 -16.05 22.59 -34.71
C GLU A 140 -15.89 21.39 -33.76
N THR A 141 -16.33 20.19 -34.17
CA THR A 141 -16.07 18.96 -33.43
C THR A 141 -14.57 18.69 -33.28
N ILE A 142 -13.79 18.86 -34.36
CA ILE A 142 -12.32 18.73 -34.31
C ILE A 142 -11.70 19.78 -33.38
N ARG A 143 -12.13 21.04 -33.44
CA ARG A 143 -11.68 22.10 -32.53
C ARG A 143 -11.90 21.70 -31.07
N GLN A 144 -13.07 21.16 -30.74
CA GLN A 144 -13.38 20.70 -29.37
C GLN A 144 -12.51 19.51 -28.95
N GLN A 145 -12.20 18.60 -29.88
CA GLN A 145 -11.24 17.52 -29.64
C GLN A 145 -9.84 18.07 -29.33
N LEU A 146 -9.34 19.01 -30.14
CA LEU A 146 -8.03 19.66 -29.92
C LEU A 146 -7.97 20.37 -28.57
N VAL A 147 -9.04 21.08 -28.16
CA VAL A 147 -9.11 21.72 -26.83
C VAL A 147 -8.98 20.69 -25.70
N ARG A 148 -9.73 19.58 -25.79
CA ARG A 148 -9.68 18.53 -24.77
C ARG A 148 -8.32 17.84 -24.71
N GLU A 149 -7.75 17.50 -25.86
CA GLU A 149 -6.44 16.83 -25.93
C GLU A 149 -5.33 17.77 -25.47
N THR A 150 -5.34 19.03 -25.88
CA THR A 150 -4.36 20.03 -25.42
C THR A 150 -4.40 20.20 -23.90
N LYS A 151 -5.60 20.27 -23.32
CA LYS A 151 -5.75 20.31 -21.86
C LYS A 151 -5.17 19.04 -21.21
N SER A 152 -5.46 17.86 -21.77
CA SER A 152 -4.94 16.60 -21.25
C SER A 152 -3.41 16.52 -21.34
N ILE A 153 -2.81 16.96 -22.45
CA ILE A 153 -1.35 17.05 -22.62
C ILE A 153 -0.73 17.95 -21.55
N LEU A 154 -1.29 19.13 -21.31
CA LEU A 154 -0.78 20.06 -20.29
C LEU A 154 -0.92 19.51 -18.87
N THR A 155 -2.01 18.80 -18.59
CA THR A 155 -2.16 18.06 -17.32
C THR A 155 -1.07 16.99 -17.19
N THR A 156 -0.89 16.14 -18.19
CA THR A 156 0.17 15.11 -18.18
C THR A 156 1.55 15.72 -17.99
N ALA A 157 1.86 16.82 -18.69
CA ALA A 157 3.13 17.53 -18.52
C ALA A 157 3.34 17.99 -17.08
N LYS A 158 2.34 18.64 -16.48
CA LYS A 158 2.41 19.09 -15.08
C LYS A 158 2.66 17.91 -14.12
N ASN A 159 2.05 16.76 -14.38
CA ASN A 159 2.18 15.57 -13.53
C ASN A 159 3.61 14.98 -13.61
N ILE A 160 4.19 14.90 -14.82
CA ILE A 160 5.58 14.46 -15.02
C ILE A 160 6.56 15.37 -14.26
N ASP A 161 6.40 16.69 -14.40
CA ASP A 161 7.25 17.68 -13.70
C ASP A 161 7.13 17.54 -12.17
N ALA A 162 5.90 17.41 -11.66
CA ALA A 162 5.64 17.25 -10.24
C ALA A 162 6.21 15.94 -9.66
N ALA A 163 6.12 14.82 -10.39
CA ALA A 163 6.67 13.54 -9.96
C ALA A 163 8.20 13.60 -9.79
N ILE A 164 8.92 14.15 -10.78
CA ILE A 164 10.38 14.34 -10.69
C ILE A 164 10.71 15.29 -9.54
N ALA A 165 10.00 16.42 -9.42
CA ALA A 165 10.24 17.40 -8.37
C ALA A 165 10.06 16.80 -6.96
N LEU A 166 9.07 15.93 -6.77
CA LEU A 166 8.84 15.24 -5.50
C LEU A 166 10.03 14.34 -5.13
N VAL A 167 10.50 13.50 -6.06
CA VAL A 167 11.65 12.60 -5.80
C VAL A 167 12.94 13.39 -5.55
N LEU A 168 13.18 14.45 -6.32
CA LEU A 168 14.33 15.34 -6.09
C LEU A 168 14.26 16.03 -4.72
N GLN A 169 13.08 16.46 -4.29
CA GLN A 169 12.89 17.04 -2.97
C GLN A 169 13.14 16.02 -1.86
N LEU A 170 12.63 14.79 -2.01
CA LEU A 170 12.88 13.71 -1.05
C LEU A 170 14.38 13.39 -0.92
N ALA A 171 15.10 13.31 -2.04
CA ALA A 171 16.54 13.08 -2.04
C ALA A 171 17.29 14.27 -1.42
N GLN A 172 16.94 15.50 -1.77
CA GLN A 172 17.55 16.71 -1.20
C GLN A 172 17.36 16.80 0.32
N ASP A 173 16.19 16.39 0.81
CA ASP A 173 15.84 16.40 2.23
C ASP A 173 16.34 15.17 3.00
N ARG A 174 17.06 14.24 2.35
CA ARG A 174 17.46 12.93 2.91
C ARG A 174 16.30 12.12 3.48
N LYS A 175 15.18 12.13 2.76
CA LYS A 175 13.96 11.38 3.09
C LYS A 175 13.77 10.13 2.23
N VAL A 176 14.72 9.86 1.33
CA VAL A 176 14.80 8.56 0.67
C VAL A 176 15.44 7.58 1.66
N SER A 177 14.71 6.52 1.97
CA SER A 177 15.11 5.49 2.93
C SER A 177 15.88 4.37 2.21
N ASP A 178 16.90 3.82 2.88
CA ASP A 178 17.51 2.55 2.49
C ASP A 178 16.68 1.35 2.94
N HIS A 179 15.59 1.58 3.67
CA HIS A 179 14.67 0.58 4.21
C HIS A 179 15.37 -0.48 5.07
N GLY A 180 16.40 -0.08 5.83
CA GLY A 180 17.14 -0.99 6.70
C GLY A 180 18.06 -1.95 5.94
N ALA A 181 18.42 -1.62 4.70
CA ALA A 181 19.35 -2.41 3.92
C ALA A 181 20.66 -2.66 4.67
N THR A 182 21.15 -3.89 4.57
CA THR A 182 22.46 -4.30 5.14
C THR A 182 23.55 -4.42 4.07
N THR A 183 23.18 -4.11 2.81
CA THR A 183 24.06 -4.12 1.65
C THR A 183 23.72 -2.95 0.73
N LEU A 184 24.71 -2.46 -0.02
CA LEU A 184 24.53 -1.41 -1.00
C LEU A 184 23.51 -1.79 -2.10
N ALA A 185 23.47 -3.06 -2.52
CA ALA A 185 22.45 -3.55 -3.45
C ALA A 185 21.04 -3.60 -2.85
N GLY A 186 20.92 -3.88 -1.54
CA GLY A 186 19.65 -3.76 -0.82
C GLY A 186 19.14 -2.31 -0.80
N ALA A 187 20.04 -1.35 -0.58
CA ALA A 187 19.68 0.07 -0.53
C ALA A 187 19.19 0.59 -1.91
N GLN A 188 19.70 0.04 -3.01
CA GLN A 188 19.18 0.33 -4.35
C GLN A 188 17.68 0.02 -4.44
N LYS A 189 17.26 -1.16 -3.96
CA LYS A 189 15.84 -1.57 -3.96
C LYS A 189 14.99 -0.63 -3.11
N GLY A 190 15.53 -0.20 -1.97
CA GLY A 190 14.87 0.79 -1.10
C GLY A 190 14.60 2.11 -1.82
N GLY A 191 15.58 2.61 -2.57
CA GLY A 191 15.41 3.81 -3.40
C GLY A 191 14.40 3.62 -4.56
N GLU A 192 14.39 2.45 -5.19
CA GLU A 192 13.41 2.13 -6.24
C GLU A 192 11.98 2.13 -5.68
N LEU A 193 11.77 1.51 -4.51
CA LEU A 193 10.50 1.55 -3.78
C LEU A 193 10.05 2.98 -3.48
N ASP A 194 10.95 3.84 -3.00
CA ASP A 194 10.63 5.23 -2.69
C ASP A 194 10.23 6.05 -3.91
N ALA A 195 10.82 5.77 -5.08
CA ALA A 195 10.39 6.39 -6.34
C ALA A 195 8.98 5.94 -6.75
N GLU A 196 8.67 4.65 -6.65
CA GLU A 196 7.33 4.12 -6.95
C GLU A 196 6.26 4.66 -5.98
N VAL A 197 6.61 4.80 -4.71
CA VAL A 197 5.73 5.43 -3.71
C VAL A 197 5.49 6.90 -4.03
N ALA A 198 6.54 7.63 -4.45
CA ALA A 198 6.40 9.03 -4.86
C ALA A 198 5.51 9.18 -6.11
N GLU A 199 5.59 8.25 -7.07
CA GLU A 199 4.68 8.21 -8.23
C GLU A 199 3.23 7.98 -7.82
N MET A 200 2.99 7.01 -6.94
CA MET A 200 1.65 6.73 -6.39
C MET A 200 1.10 7.95 -5.61
N GLU A 201 1.94 8.57 -4.79
CA GLU A 201 1.61 9.78 -4.04
C GLU A 201 1.24 10.94 -4.99
N GLN A 202 2.05 11.17 -6.03
CA GLN A 202 1.80 12.20 -7.02
C GLN A 202 0.50 11.93 -7.78
N ALA A 203 0.23 10.67 -8.14
CA ALA A 203 -1.01 10.30 -8.81
C ALA A 203 -2.26 10.58 -7.95
N LEU A 204 -2.17 10.43 -6.63
CA LEU A 204 -3.23 10.82 -5.69
C LEU A 204 -3.41 12.34 -5.62
N ARG A 205 -2.31 13.10 -5.61
CA ARG A 205 -2.34 14.58 -5.63
C ARG A 205 -2.97 15.10 -6.92
N ASP A 206 -2.61 14.51 -8.06
CA ASP A 206 -3.15 14.88 -9.37
C ASP A 206 -4.64 14.59 -9.48
N ALA A 207 -5.12 13.53 -8.83
CA ALA A 207 -6.52 13.21 -8.70
C ALA A 207 -7.27 14.12 -7.69
N GLY A 208 -6.56 14.99 -6.96
CA GLY A 208 -7.13 15.83 -5.91
C GLY A 208 -7.49 15.07 -4.64
N LEU A 209 -6.97 13.85 -4.48
CA LEU A 209 -7.24 12.95 -3.36
C LEU A 209 -6.24 13.12 -2.20
N LEU A 210 -5.12 13.80 -2.44
CA LEU A 210 -4.09 14.06 -1.45
C LEU A 210 -3.58 15.50 -1.56
N THR A 211 -3.36 16.15 -0.42
CA THR A 211 -2.81 17.51 -0.33
C THR A 211 -1.85 17.64 0.86
N GLY A 212 -1.01 18.67 0.87
CA GLY A 212 -0.05 18.91 1.97
C GLY A 212 1.39 18.48 1.65
N PRO A 213 2.28 18.35 2.66
CA PRO A 213 3.66 17.92 2.46
C PRO A 213 3.75 16.45 2.00
N PRO A 214 4.93 15.97 1.54
CA PRO A 214 5.16 14.56 1.25
C PRO A 214 4.71 13.66 2.39
N VAL A 215 4.11 12.51 2.07
CA VAL A 215 3.50 11.66 3.09
C VAL A 215 4.55 10.99 3.98
N SER A 216 4.19 10.75 5.24
CA SER A 216 5.03 10.11 6.25
C SER A 216 4.20 9.16 7.13
N GLY A 217 4.86 8.45 8.05
CA GLY A 217 4.19 7.56 8.99
C GLY A 217 3.49 6.39 8.29
N TYR A 218 2.45 5.86 8.92
CA TYR A 218 1.75 4.68 8.40
C TYR A 218 0.99 4.90 7.08
N TYR A 219 0.63 6.14 6.74
CA TYR A 219 0.10 6.41 5.40
C TYR A 219 1.15 6.18 4.32
N ARG A 220 2.41 6.54 4.58
CA ARG A 220 3.52 6.23 3.67
C ARG A 220 3.79 4.73 3.61
N GLN A 221 3.84 4.07 4.76
CA GLN A 221 4.00 2.60 4.82
C GLN A 221 2.88 1.86 4.08
N TRP A 222 1.65 2.39 4.08
CA TRP A 222 0.56 1.84 3.27
C TRP A 222 0.87 1.89 1.77
N LEU A 223 1.36 3.04 1.28
CA LEU A 223 1.76 3.15 -0.13
C LEU A 223 2.96 2.24 -0.45
N GLU A 224 3.91 2.09 0.48
CA GLU A 224 5.04 1.16 0.34
C GLU A 224 4.55 -0.29 0.25
N ASN A 225 3.63 -0.71 1.11
CA ASN A 225 3.02 -2.04 1.08
C ASN A 225 2.22 -2.26 -0.22
N ALA A 226 1.49 -1.25 -0.68
CA ALA A 226 0.77 -1.29 -1.94
C ALA A 226 1.73 -1.52 -3.13
N VAL A 227 2.86 -0.81 -3.17
CA VAL A 227 3.90 -1.01 -4.20
C VAL A 227 4.49 -2.43 -4.11
N ARG A 228 4.93 -2.86 -2.93
CA ARG A 228 5.53 -4.19 -2.71
C ARG A 228 4.60 -5.33 -3.16
N ARG A 229 3.28 -5.16 -2.95
CA ARG A 229 2.25 -6.14 -3.31
C ARG A 229 1.69 -5.95 -4.74
N GLY A 230 2.19 -4.98 -5.50
CA GLY A 230 1.74 -4.73 -6.86
C GLY A 230 0.30 -4.19 -6.97
N VAL A 231 -0.20 -3.53 -5.92
CA VAL A 231 -1.53 -2.92 -5.92
C VAL A 231 -1.53 -1.73 -6.89
N SER A 232 -2.51 -1.72 -7.81
CA SER A 232 -2.58 -0.67 -8.82
C SER A 232 -2.90 0.71 -8.24
N ILE A 233 -2.34 1.76 -8.86
CA ILE A 233 -2.65 3.16 -8.52
C ILE A 233 -4.16 3.44 -8.58
N ASP A 234 -4.89 2.82 -9.54
CA ASP A 234 -6.34 3.02 -9.66
C ASP A 234 -7.10 2.38 -8.50
N THR A 235 -6.66 1.21 -8.02
CA THR A 235 -7.20 0.60 -6.80
C THR A 235 -7.01 1.53 -5.59
N ILE A 236 -5.81 2.09 -5.42
CA ILE A 236 -5.51 3.02 -4.32
C ILE A 236 -6.35 4.29 -4.43
N LYS A 237 -6.45 4.90 -5.62
CA LYS A 237 -7.33 6.06 -5.88
C LYS A 237 -8.78 5.74 -5.52
N GLN A 238 -9.28 4.57 -5.90
CA GLN A 238 -10.65 4.17 -5.61
C GLN A 238 -10.88 4.01 -4.10
N ILE A 239 -9.95 3.37 -3.38
CA ILE A 239 -10.03 3.25 -1.91
C ILE A 239 -10.07 4.64 -1.26
N VAL A 240 -9.16 5.54 -1.64
CA VAL A 240 -9.11 6.90 -1.08
C VAL A 240 -10.40 7.67 -1.40
N ALA A 241 -10.90 7.58 -2.63
CA ALA A 241 -12.09 8.31 -3.05
C ALA A 241 -13.38 7.79 -2.37
N ASP A 242 -13.57 6.47 -2.32
CA ASP A 242 -14.80 5.87 -1.79
C ASP A 242 -14.86 5.93 -0.26
N HIS A 243 -13.71 5.77 0.41
CA HIS A 243 -13.62 5.68 1.87
C HIS A 243 -13.05 6.92 2.54
N HIS A 244 -12.71 7.96 1.76
CA HIS A 244 -12.17 9.24 2.24
C HIS A 244 -10.91 9.08 3.10
N ILE A 245 -10.03 8.15 2.72
CA ILE A 245 -8.82 7.81 3.50
C ILE A 245 -7.79 8.92 3.40
N THR A 246 -7.39 9.48 4.54
CA THR A 246 -6.39 10.55 4.64
C THR A 246 -5.21 10.13 5.53
N PRO A 247 -4.06 10.84 5.47
CA PRO A 247 -2.96 10.61 6.40
C PRO A 247 -3.37 10.66 7.88
N ALA A 248 -4.31 11.56 8.23
CA ALA A 248 -4.82 11.69 9.59
C ALA A 248 -5.59 10.44 10.07
N ASP A 249 -6.08 9.59 9.16
CA ASP A 249 -6.76 8.36 9.56
C ASP A 249 -5.79 7.34 10.16
N PHE A 250 -4.54 7.35 9.72
CA PHE A 250 -3.49 6.44 10.17
C PHE A 250 -2.82 6.86 11.49
N GLU A 251 -3.00 8.11 11.95
CA GLU A 251 -2.44 8.59 13.23
C GLU A 251 -2.89 7.74 14.44
N ILE A 252 -4.03 7.04 14.32
CA ILE A 252 -4.47 6.10 15.36
C ILE A 252 -3.44 4.99 15.61
N LEU A 253 -2.76 4.51 14.56
CA LEU A 253 -1.77 3.44 14.63
C LEU A 253 -0.46 3.92 15.28
N GLU A 254 -0.14 5.22 15.20
CA GLU A 254 1.04 5.82 15.85
C GLU A 254 0.95 5.77 17.38
N ARG A 255 -0.25 5.62 17.92
CA ARG A 255 -0.51 5.48 19.36
C ARG A 255 -0.40 4.04 19.84
N LEU A 256 -0.20 3.08 18.94
CA LEU A 256 -0.21 1.65 19.20
C LEU A 256 1.20 1.08 19.04
N GLN A 257 1.43 -0.10 19.64
CA GLN A 257 2.65 -0.85 19.40
C GLN A 257 2.48 -1.70 18.14
N GLU A 258 3.21 -1.39 17.08
CA GLU A 258 3.34 -2.25 15.89
C GLU A 258 4.06 -3.55 16.25
N ILE A 259 3.56 -4.66 15.73
CA ILE A 259 4.19 -5.97 15.75
C ILE A 259 4.32 -6.39 14.29
N ARG A 260 5.55 -6.64 13.83
CA ARG A 260 5.84 -7.00 12.45
C ARG A 260 6.08 -8.50 12.33
N GLU A 261 5.39 -9.12 11.40
CA GLU A 261 5.75 -10.43 10.90
C GLU A 261 6.85 -10.28 9.85
N ASP A 262 8.09 -10.48 10.24
CA ASP A 262 9.30 -10.26 9.42
C ASP A 262 10.32 -11.38 9.67
N GLU A 263 9.84 -12.62 9.84
CA GLU A 263 10.70 -13.76 10.18
C GLU A 263 11.71 -14.08 9.05
N ASP A 264 11.32 -13.89 7.79
CA ASP A 264 12.18 -14.13 6.63
C ASP A 264 13.15 -12.95 6.35
N GLY A 265 12.86 -11.76 6.87
CA GLY A 265 13.64 -10.54 6.66
C GLY A 265 13.70 -10.11 5.20
N ASP A 266 12.71 -10.47 4.38
CA ASP A 266 12.70 -10.13 2.95
C ASP A 266 12.24 -8.68 2.68
N GLY A 267 11.71 -8.02 3.73
CA GLY A 267 11.22 -6.65 3.75
C GLY A 267 9.74 -6.50 3.37
N ILE A 268 9.04 -7.57 3.02
CA ILE A 268 7.59 -7.65 2.89
C ILE A 268 7.07 -8.24 4.20
N PHE A 269 6.56 -7.39 5.08
CA PHE A 269 6.06 -7.81 6.38
C PHE A 269 4.60 -7.43 6.56
N LYS A 270 3.88 -8.22 7.37
CA LYS A 270 2.55 -7.85 7.86
C LYS A 270 2.66 -7.12 9.19
N SER A 271 1.80 -6.13 9.36
CA SER A 271 1.73 -5.29 10.56
C SER A 271 0.48 -5.60 11.36
N TYR A 272 0.68 -5.91 12.64
CA TYR A 272 -0.36 -6.03 13.66
C TYR A 272 -0.17 -4.89 14.67
N PHE A 273 -1.22 -4.51 15.38
CA PHE A 273 -1.10 -3.47 16.41
C PHE A 273 -1.71 -3.91 17.73
N LEU A 274 -0.89 -3.97 18.77
CA LEU A 274 -1.34 -4.26 20.11
C LEU A 274 -2.18 -3.10 20.65
N LEU A 275 -3.41 -3.40 21.07
CA LEU A 275 -4.31 -2.40 21.64
C LEU A 275 -3.90 -2.05 23.08
N PRO A 276 -3.81 -0.75 23.43
CA PRO A 276 -3.63 -0.33 24.81
C PRO A 276 -4.92 -0.60 25.59
N THR A 277 -4.78 -0.89 26.88
CA THR A 277 -5.90 -1.33 27.72
C THR A 277 -6.96 -0.25 27.97
N ASP A 278 -6.65 1.01 27.70
CA ASP A 278 -7.52 2.17 27.84
C ASP A 278 -8.08 2.68 26.49
N ILE A 279 -7.94 1.89 25.40
CA ILE A 279 -8.48 2.26 24.09
C ILE A 279 -10.02 2.38 24.14
N SER A 280 -10.56 3.34 23.41
CA SER A 280 -12.02 3.45 23.23
C SER A 280 -12.51 2.48 22.15
N ALA A 281 -13.79 2.07 22.23
CA ALA A 281 -14.43 1.23 21.22
C ALA A 281 -14.28 1.78 19.78
N ALA A 282 -14.51 3.09 19.62
CA ALA A 282 -14.39 3.75 18.32
C ALA A 282 -12.94 3.77 17.80
N ASP A 283 -11.97 4.01 18.68
CA ASP A 283 -10.54 3.98 18.35
C ASP A 283 -10.08 2.55 17.99
N ALA A 284 -10.57 1.53 18.71
CA ALA A 284 -10.29 0.12 18.40
C ALA A 284 -10.83 -0.27 17.01
N ALA A 285 -12.09 0.04 16.72
CA ALA A 285 -12.67 -0.22 15.39
C ALA A 285 -11.92 0.53 14.27
N LYS A 286 -11.50 1.78 14.52
CA LYS A 286 -10.70 2.55 13.57
C LYS A 286 -9.32 1.92 13.37
N ALA A 287 -8.63 1.54 14.44
CA ALA A 287 -7.32 0.88 14.37
C ALA A 287 -7.38 -0.42 13.55
N VAL A 288 -8.42 -1.23 13.75
CA VAL A 288 -8.61 -2.48 12.99
C VAL A 288 -8.78 -2.20 11.49
N ARG A 289 -9.61 -1.21 11.09
CA ARG A 289 -9.75 -0.84 9.68
C ARG A 289 -8.44 -0.33 9.08
N MET A 290 -7.74 0.53 9.81
CA MET A 290 -6.48 1.09 9.33
C MET A 290 -5.39 0.03 9.23
N THR A 291 -5.43 -1.00 10.07
CA THR A 291 -4.51 -2.15 9.99
C THR A 291 -4.73 -2.94 8.70
N TYR A 292 -5.98 -3.27 8.36
CA TYR A 292 -6.28 -3.91 7.07
C TYR A 292 -5.80 -3.05 5.89
N ILE A 293 -6.13 -1.75 5.89
CA ILE A 293 -5.75 -0.85 4.79
C ILE A 293 -4.22 -0.78 4.68
N LEU A 294 -3.52 -0.54 5.79
CA LEU A 294 -2.05 -0.44 5.86
C LEU A 294 -1.37 -1.64 5.20
N ASN A 295 -1.82 -2.86 5.50
CA ASN A 295 -1.16 -4.07 5.01
C ASN A 295 -1.29 -4.26 3.50
N ALA A 296 -2.27 -3.63 2.85
CA ALA A 296 -2.51 -3.73 1.41
C ALA A 296 -2.73 -5.17 0.88
N GLY A 297 -3.21 -6.06 1.75
CA GLY A 297 -3.40 -7.49 1.50
C GLY A 297 -3.27 -8.31 2.79
N THR A 298 -3.56 -9.61 2.72
CA THR A 298 -3.50 -10.53 3.87
C THR A 298 -2.55 -11.70 3.67
N ASP A 299 -1.87 -11.82 2.53
CA ASP A 299 -1.04 -12.98 2.11
C ASP A 299 -1.70 -14.36 2.06
N TYR A 300 -2.93 -14.51 2.55
CA TYR A 300 -3.72 -15.72 2.32
C TYR A 300 -3.71 -16.17 0.85
N GLY A 301 -3.17 -17.37 0.59
CA GLY A 301 -3.08 -17.99 -0.73
C GLY A 301 -1.95 -17.50 -1.63
N THR A 302 -1.01 -16.67 -1.14
CA THR A 302 0.05 -16.09 -1.99
C THR A 302 1.29 -16.99 -2.12
N GLU A 303 1.50 -17.96 -1.22
CA GLU A 303 2.65 -18.88 -1.25
C GLU A 303 2.42 -20.13 -2.11
N GLY A 304 1.26 -20.22 -2.78
CA GLY A 304 0.89 -21.35 -3.65
C GLY A 304 0.44 -22.59 -2.87
N GLU A 305 0.19 -22.44 -1.58
CA GLU A 305 -0.47 -23.42 -0.74
C GLU A 305 -1.92 -23.64 -1.15
N LYS A 306 -2.44 -24.82 -0.82
CA LYS A 306 -3.84 -25.15 -1.11
C LYS A 306 -4.72 -24.55 -0.02
N THR A 307 -5.53 -23.57 -0.39
CA THR A 307 -6.53 -22.93 0.46
C THR A 307 -7.94 -23.50 0.19
N ASP A 308 -8.87 -23.33 1.13
CA ASP A 308 -10.27 -23.72 0.93
C ASP A 308 -11.04 -22.69 0.07
N PHE A 309 -10.58 -21.43 0.07
CA PHE A 309 -11.18 -20.34 -0.70
C PHE A 309 -10.15 -19.62 -1.56
N GLU A 310 -10.66 -19.01 -2.63
CA GLU A 310 -9.86 -18.09 -3.44
C GLU A 310 -9.55 -16.81 -2.64
N PRO A 311 -8.32 -16.29 -2.69
CA PRO A 311 -7.98 -15.02 -2.04
C PRO A 311 -8.88 -13.88 -2.51
N THR A 312 -9.40 -13.11 -1.56
CA THR A 312 -10.21 -11.93 -1.89
C THR A 312 -9.29 -10.78 -2.30
N PRO A 313 -9.45 -10.19 -3.50
CA PRO A 313 -8.56 -9.12 -3.95
C PRO A 313 -8.62 -7.89 -3.05
N TYR A 314 -7.46 -7.30 -2.76
CA TYR A 314 -7.38 -6.01 -2.07
C TYR A 314 -8.04 -4.90 -2.91
N GLY A 315 -8.99 -4.16 -2.33
CA GLY A 315 -9.71 -3.12 -3.05
C GLY A 315 -10.81 -2.42 -2.25
N SER A 316 -11.43 -1.41 -2.88
CA SER A 316 -12.48 -0.59 -2.25
C SER A 316 -13.69 -1.42 -1.78
N ASP A 317 -14.08 -2.43 -2.56
CA ASP A 317 -15.20 -3.30 -2.20
C ASP A 317 -14.90 -4.15 -0.96
N GLU A 318 -13.66 -4.59 -0.79
CA GLU A 318 -13.24 -5.36 0.38
C GLU A 318 -13.14 -4.48 1.63
N VAL A 319 -12.61 -3.26 1.52
CA VAL A 319 -12.66 -2.26 2.60
C VAL A 319 -14.11 -1.99 3.04
N ARG A 320 -15.05 -1.91 2.08
CA ARG A 320 -16.48 -1.73 2.37
C ARG A 320 -17.05 -2.95 3.09
N ARG A 321 -16.78 -4.17 2.61
CA ARG A 321 -17.23 -5.42 3.22
C ARG A 321 -16.78 -5.53 4.67
N ILE A 322 -15.51 -5.28 4.95
CA ILE A 322 -14.95 -5.27 6.30
C ILE A 322 -15.64 -4.21 7.17
N THR A 323 -15.80 -2.98 6.65
CA THR A 323 -16.47 -1.89 7.38
C THR A 323 -17.92 -2.23 7.73
N ASP A 324 -18.66 -2.87 6.81
CA ASP A 324 -20.03 -3.30 7.05
C ASP A 324 -20.12 -4.47 8.04
N ARG A 325 -19.18 -5.42 7.98
CA ARG A 325 -19.04 -6.51 8.96
C ARG A 325 -18.78 -5.95 10.37
N GLN A 326 -17.83 -5.03 10.51
CA GLN A 326 -17.55 -4.37 11.79
C GLN A 326 -18.77 -3.64 12.38
N ARG A 327 -19.61 -3.03 11.54
CA ARG A 327 -20.84 -2.37 12.01
C ARG A 327 -21.86 -3.38 12.51
N GLN A 328 -22.01 -4.51 11.82
CA GLN A 328 -22.88 -5.61 12.23
C GLN A 328 -22.37 -6.27 13.52
N ASN A 329 -21.05 -6.34 13.69
CA ASN A 329 -20.37 -6.83 14.89
C ASN A 329 -19.92 -5.70 15.85
N SER A 330 -20.61 -4.55 15.85
CA SER A 330 -20.19 -3.35 16.63
C SER A 330 -20.03 -3.62 18.13
N TRP A 331 -20.83 -4.55 18.66
CA TRP A 331 -20.78 -5.03 20.04
C TRP A 331 -19.42 -5.63 20.45
N SER A 332 -18.67 -6.24 19.52
CA SER A 332 -17.28 -6.69 19.76
C SER A 332 -16.34 -5.54 20.13
N TYR A 333 -16.66 -4.33 19.71
CA TYR A 333 -15.88 -3.13 20.01
C TYR A 333 -16.45 -2.39 21.22
N ASP A 334 -17.78 -2.20 21.24
CA ASP A 334 -18.48 -1.41 22.26
C ASP A 334 -18.44 -2.04 23.66
N GLU A 335 -18.43 -3.38 23.74
CA GLU A 335 -18.49 -4.13 24.99
C GLU A 335 -17.25 -5.00 25.21
N ASP A 336 -16.86 -5.80 24.22
CA ASP A 336 -15.89 -6.87 24.43
C ASP A 336 -14.45 -6.37 24.59
N VAL A 337 -14.04 -5.31 23.90
CA VAL A 337 -12.67 -4.74 24.04
C VAL A 337 -12.37 -4.38 25.49
N ALA A 338 -13.26 -3.60 26.12
CA ALA A 338 -13.10 -3.20 27.51
C ALA A 338 -13.24 -4.42 28.45
N PHE A 339 -14.13 -5.36 28.12
CA PHE A 339 -14.30 -6.57 28.91
C PHE A 339 -13.03 -7.43 28.94
N VAL A 340 -12.44 -7.73 27.79
CA VAL A 340 -11.22 -8.53 27.69
C VAL A 340 -10.07 -7.88 28.45
N HIS A 341 -9.85 -6.58 28.25
CA HIS A 341 -8.79 -5.85 28.95
C HIS A 341 -8.98 -5.78 30.47
N ASN A 342 -10.21 -5.55 30.95
CA ASN A 342 -10.49 -5.51 32.39
C ASN A 342 -10.36 -6.89 33.07
N ASN A 343 -10.41 -7.98 32.32
CA ASN A 343 -10.22 -9.34 32.81
C ASN A 343 -8.80 -9.87 32.55
N GLY A 344 -7.83 -8.99 32.26
CA GLY A 344 -6.42 -9.35 32.10
C GLY A 344 -6.04 -9.87 30.70
N GLY A 345 -7.00 -9.99 29.78
CA GLY A 345 -6.74 -10.35 28.39
C GLY A 345 -6.18 -9.18 27.57
N ARG A 346 -5.52 -9.51 26.46
CA ARG A 346 -4.97 -8.51 25.52
C ARG A 346 -5.47 -8.78 24.11
N LEU A 347 -5.51 -7.72 23.32
CA LEU A 347 -6.06 -7.69 21.97
C LEU A 347 -5.07 -7.01 21.03
N ALA A 348 -5.02 -7.46 19.79
CA ALA A 348 -4.30 -6.83 18.70
C ALA A 348 -5.16 -6.79 17.44
N THR A 349 -4.94 -5.79 16.60
CA THR A 349 -5.53 -5.72 15.26
C THR A 349 -4.82 -6.69 14.32
N THR A 350 -5.54 -7.21 13.33
CA THR A 350 -4.97 -8.13 12.33
C THR A 350 -5.08 -7.59 10.90
N PRO A 351 -4.24 -8.09 9.96
CA PRO A 351 -4.35 -7.77 8.54
C PRO A 351 -5.71 -8.10 7.93
N ASN A 352 -6.48 -9.04 8.49
CA ASN A 352 -7.80 -9.48 8.01
C ASN A 352 -8.95 -8.54 8.45
N GLY A 353 -8.61 -7.41 9.07
CA GLY A 353 -9.57 -6.39 9.48
C GLY A 353 -10.42 -6.80 10.67
N MET A 354 -9.93 -7.71 11.52
CA MET A 354 -10.55 -8.14 12.79
C MET A 354 -9.56 -7.96 13.95
N MET A 355 -9.98 -8.35 15.16
CA MET A 355 -9.09 -8.44 16.32
C MET A 355 -8.69 -9.89 16.57
N MET A 356 -7.50 -10.09 17.12
CA MET A 356 -7.11 -11.32 17.78
C MET A 356 -6.76 -11.05 19.25
N GLY A 357 -6.99 -12.03 20.11
CA GLY A 357 -6.89 -11.86 21.54
C GLY A 357 -6.41 -13.10 22.27
N LEU A 358 -5.92 -12.89 23.48
CA LEU A 358 -5.45 -13.96 24.34
C LEU A 358 -5.72 -13.61 25.82
N GLY A 359 -6.26 -14.57 26.57
CA GLY A 359 -6.65 -14.44 27.97
C GLY A 359 -8.03 -13.78 28.18
N GLY A 360 -8.31 -13.33 29.40
CA GLY A 360 -9.60 -12.73 29.74
C GLY A 360 -10.70 -13.74 30.06
N ASN A 361 -10.32 -14.85 30.71
CA ASN A 361 -10.94 -16.16 31.04
C ASN A 361 -12.49 -16.35 31.04
N VAL A 362 -13.33 -15.35 30.82
CA VAL A 362 -14.79 -15.51 30.78
C VAL A 362 -15.34 -15.68 29.36
N VAL A 363 -14.66 -15.18 28.32
CA VAL A 363 -15.07 -15.41 26.91
C VAL A 363 -14.66 -16.81 26.46
N GLN A 364 -13.43 -17.24 26.78
CA GLN A 364 -12.90 -18.58 26.47
C GLN A 364 -13.69 -19.70 27.17
N ASP A 365 -14.02 -19.56 28.46
CA ASP A 365 -14.76 -20.55 29.26
C ASP A 365 -16.14 -20.93 28.67
N ARG A 366 -16.72 -20.09 27.81
CA ARG A 366 -18.06 -20.37 27.27
C ARG A 366 -18.06 -21.30 26.06
N PHE A 367 -17.00 -21.36 25.24
CA PHE A 367 -17.09 -22.00 23.92
C PHE A 367 -15.79 -22.63 23.33
N SER A 368 -14.69 -22.78 24.08
CA SER A 368 -13.40 -23.25 23.52
C SER A 368 -13.40 -24.68 22.93
N THR A 369 -12.86 -24.83 21.71
CA THR A 369 -12.33 -26.07 21.13
C THR A 369 -11.02 -25.84 20.36
N ASN A 370 -10.00 -26.68 20.67
CA ASN A 370 -8.75 -27.01 19.95
C ASN A 370 -7.76 -25.92 19.47
N ALA A 371 -8.18 -24.69 19.13
CA ALA A 371 -7.27 -23.63 18.65
C ALA A 371 -7.66 -22.21 19.11
N GLY A 372 -8.94 -22.00 19.40
CA GLY A 372 -9.50 -20.70 19.77
C GLY A 372 -11.00 -20.64 19.47
N THR A 373 -11.57 -19.45 19.59
CA THR A 373 -12.96 -19.20 19.20
C THR A 373 -13.10 -17.77 18.69
N THR A 374 -13.74 -17.62 17.54
CA THR A 374 -14.17 -16.30 17.06
C THR A 374 -15.51 -15.89 17.67
N TRP A 375 -15.52 -14.69 18.25
CA TRP A 375 -16.67 -14.06 18.87
C TRP A 375 -16.90 -12.67 18.26
N GLY A 376 -17.90 -12.58 17.38
CA GLY A 376 -18.10 -11.40 16.55
C GLY A 376 -16.85 -11.12 15.71
N ASP A 377 -16.22 -9.96 15.94
CA ASP A 377 -15.00 -9.53 15.24
C ASP A 377 -13.69 -9.82 16.02
N THR A 378 -13.72 -10.68 17.05
CA THR A 378 -12.55 -11.04 17.86
C THR A 378 -12.27 -12.54 17.80
N PHE A 379 -11.10 -12.94 17.31
CA PHE A 379 -10.58 -14.28 17.47
C PHE A 379 -9.84 -14.42 18.80
N MET A 380 -10.34 -15.23 19.72
CA MET A 380 -9.68 -15.53 21.00
C MET A 380 -8.89 -16.81 20.88
N VAL A 381 -7.55 -16.74 20.96
CA VAL A 381 -6.66 -17.90 20.90
C VAL A 381 -6.80 -18.74 22.17
N ASP A 382 -6.83 -20.07 22.03
CA ASP A 382 -6.88 -21.03 23.14
C ASP A 382 -5.48 -21.35 23.67
N ILE A 383 -4.91 -20.42 24.44
CA ILE A 383 -3.71 -20.61 25.25
C ILE A 383 -4.07 -20.29 26.70
N ASP A 384 -3.94 -21.29 27.56
CA ASP A 384 -4.34 -21.22 28.97
C ASP A 384 -3.37 -20.34 29.79
N ASP A 385 -3.93 -19.40 30.56
CA ASP A 385 -3.24 -18.58 31.57
C ASP A 385 -1.81 -18.13 31.19
N PRO A 386 -1.64 -17.45 30.03
CA PRO A 386 -0.35 -16.87 29.66
C PRO A 386 0.17 -15.96 30.79
N GLN A 387 1.46 -16.07 31.13
CA GLN A 387 2.04 -15.14 32.11
C GLN A 387 2.03 -13.69 31.61
N ASP A 388 2.15 -13.49 30.28
CA ASP A 388 2.01 -12.20 29.62
C ASP A 388 1.26 -12.40 28.28
N PRO A 389 -0.07 -12.19 28.25
CA PRO A 389 -0.85 -12.34 27.01
C PRO A 389 -0.40 -11.42 25.88
N ALA A 390 0.13 -10.23 26.20
CA ALA A 390 0.63 -9.33 25.17
C ALA A 390 1.93 -9.85 24.56
N GLN A 391 2.83 -10.40 25.38
CA GLN A 391 4.04 -11.03 24.87
C GLN A 391 3.74 -12.25 24.00
N GLN A 392 2.78 -13.09 24.42
CA GLN A 392 2.38 -14.24 23.61
C GLN A 392 1.78 -13.83 22.25
N ILE A 393 0.97 -12.77 22.22
CA ILE A 393 0.46 -12.18 20.96
C ILE A 393 1.63 -11.69 20.08
N ARG A 394 2.65 -11.06 20.66
CA ARG A 394 3.85 -10.63 19.90
C ARG A 394 4.57 -11.82 19.27
N GLU A 395 4.79 -12.88 20.04
CA GLU A 395 5.49 -14.07 19.56
C GLU A 395 4.72 -14.77 18.43
N MET A 396 3.39 -14.87 18.57
CA MET A 396 2.52 -15.41 17.54
C MET A 396 2.59 -14.58 16.24
N ALA A 397 2.25 -13.30 16.33
CA ALA A 397 2.20 -12.41 15.17
C ALA A 397 3.57 -12.26 14.49
N SER A 398 4.66 -12.14 15.26
CA SER A 398 6.00 -11.99 14.67
C SER A 398 6.48 -13.25 13.95
N SER A 399 5.87 -14.41 14.28
CA SER A 399 6.25 -15.69 13.67
C SER A 399 5.46 -16.03 12.40
N GLY A 400 4.31 -15.40 12.13
CA GLY A 400 3.46 -15.77 11.00
C GLY A 400 2.82 -17.16 11.09
N HIS A 401 2.82 -17.80 12.26
CA HIS A 401 2.21 -19.11 12.47
C HIS A 401 1.19 -19.12 13.59
N ALA A 402 0.24 -20.05 13.50
CA ALA A 402 -0.63 -20.39 14.60
C ALA A 402 0.18 -21.00 15.76
N TRP A 403 -0.20 -20.63 16.99
CA TRP A 403 0.33 -21.23 18.21
C TRP A 403 -0.78 -21.93 18.97
N PHE A 404 -0.41 -22.99 19.68
CA PHE A 404 -1.33 -23.89 20.37
C PHE A 404 -0.83 -24.16 21.79
N GLU A 405 -1.75 -24.51 22.68
CA GLU A 405 -1.41 -25.02 24.00
C GLU A 405 -0.94 -26.48 23.93
N GLY A 406 0.09 -26.82 24.71
CA GLY A 406 0.59 -28.18 24.85
C GLY A 406 1.07 -28.47 26.26
N ASP A 407 1.43 -29.73 26.56
CA ASP A 407 1.81 -30.17 27.91
C ASP A 407 2.96 -29.37 28.57
N ASN A 408 3.78 -28.66 27.77
CA ASN A 408 4.91 -27.85 28.24
C ASN A 408 4.68 -26.34 28.05
N GLY A 409 3.44 -25.92 27.85
CA GLY A 409 3.03 -24.55 27.52
C GLY A 409 2.89 -24.30 26.02
N PRO A 410 2.76 -23.02 25.61
CA PRO A 410 2.50 -22.64 24.24
C PRO A 410 3.61 -23.09 23.28
N TYR A 411 3.23 -23.60 22.11
CA TYR A 411 4.17 -23.98 21.06
C TYR A 411 3.68 -23.53 19.68
N ARG A 412 4.65 -23.20 18.81
CA ARG A 412 4.42 -22.87 17.39
C ARG A 412 3.99 -24.10 16.61
N GLY A 413 2.85 -24.02 15.95
CA GLY A 413 2.38 -25.04 15.02
C GLY A 413 2.92 -24.88 13.61
N ARG A 414 2.39 -25.68 12.68
CA ARG A 414 2.74 -25.61 11.24
C ARG A 414 1.74 -24.83 10.41
N LEU A 415 0.56 -24.54 10.96
CA LEU A 415 -0.47 -23.79 10.26
C LEU A 415 -0.01 -22.33 10.12
N ASP A 416 -0.07 -21.82 8.90
CA ASP A 416 0.11 -20.41 8.59
C ASP A 416 -0.94 -19.57 9.31
N LEU A 417 -0.51 -18.49 9.96
CA LEU A 417 -1.40 -17.58 10.68
C LEU A 417 -2.39 -16.91 9.74
N ASP A 418 -2.05 -16.63 8.48
CA ASP A 418 -2.96 -16.00 7.52
C ASP A 418 -4.13 -16.92 7.15
N ARG A 419 -3.87 -18.22 7.05
CA ARG A 419 -4.91 -19.24 6.81
C ARG A 419 -5.85 -19.34 8.00
N LEU A 420 -5.30 -19.40 9.21
CA LEU A 420 -6.09 -19.40 10.42
C LEU A 420 -6.92 -18.11 10.51
N LEU A 421 -6.31 -16.94 10.37
CA LEU A 421 -7.03 -15.66 10.44
C LEU A 421 -8.06 -15.49 9.32
N HIS A 422 -7.85 -16.08 8.14
CA HIS A 422 -8.86 -16.13 7.09
C HIS A 422 -10.06 -16.98 7.52
N HIS A 423 -9.82 -18.17 8.04
CA HIS A 423 -10.86 -19.05 8.59
C HIS A 423 -11.67 -18.33 9.69
N GLU A 424 -10.98 -17.70 10.64
CA GLU A 424 -11.61 -16.95 11.73
C GLU A 424 -12.37 -15.71 11.25
N GLU A 425 -11.87 -15.00 10.24
CA GLU A 425 -12.59 -13.89 9.62
C GLU A 425 -13.91 -14.35 9.01
N ARG A 426 -13.97 -15.56 8.45
CA ARG A 426 -15.23 -16.12 7.93
C ARG A 426 -16.23 -16.41 9.05
N HIS A 427 -15.77 -16.87 10.20
CA HIS A 427 -16.64 -16.92 11.40
C HIS A 427 -17.13 -15.53 11.79
N SER A 428 -16.30 -14.49 11.74
CA SER A 428 -16.77 -13.11 11.96
C SER A 428 -17.86 -12.69 10.97
N GLN A 429 -17.79 -13.14 9.72
CA GLN A 429 -18.87 -12.91 8.75
C GLN A 429 -20.15 -13.67 9.12
N GLN A 430 -20.05 -14.89 9.62
CA GLN A 430 -21.22 -15.65 10.08
C GLN A 430 -21.91 -14.94 11.25
N TRP A 431 -21.16 -14.45 12.23
CA TRP A 431 -21.68 -13.61 13.32
C TRP A 431 -22.40 -12.37 12.81
N ALA A 432 -21.81 -11.68 11.83
CA ALA A 432 -22.40 -10.48 11.24
C ALA A 432 -23.74 -10.78 10.55
N ARG A 433 -23.84 -11.92 9.84
CA ARG A 433 -25.05 -12.37 9.14
C ARG A 433 -26.16 -12.84 10.10
N GLU A 434 -25.81 -13.58 11.13
CA GLU A 434 -26.78 -14.23 12.04
C GLU A 434 -27.15 -13.36 13.25
N GLY A 435 -26.28 -12.40 13.59
CA GLY A 435 -26.36 -11.61 14.82
C GLY A 435 -26.04 -12.43 16.07
N HIS A 436 -25.80 -11.75 17.19
CA HIS A 436 -25.38 -12.37 18.45
C HIS A 436 -26.28 -13.55 18.87
N THR A 437 -27.60 -13.38 18.84
CA THR A 437 -28.53 -14.43 19.29
C THR A 437 -28.65 -15.58 18.29
N GLY A 438 -28.54 -15.28 16.99
CA GLY A 438 -28.66 -16.27 15.92
C GLY A 438 -27.49 -17.23 15.92
N PHE A 439 -26.27 -16.70 16.01
CA PHE A 439 -25.04 -17.51 15.95
C PHE A 439 -24.83 -18.36 17.21
N VAL A 440 -25.12 -17.83 18.40
CA VAL A 440 -25.11 -18.66 19.62
C VAL A 440 -26.08 -19.83 19.49
N ALA A 441 -27.23 -19.64 18.84
CA ALA A 441 -28.19 -20.72 18.64
C ALA A 441 -27.72 -21.76 17.59
N SER A 442 -27.08 -21.34 16.49
CA SER A 442 -26.55 -22.25 15.46
C SER A 442 -25.34 -23.04 15.97
N TYR A 443 -24.37 -22.37 16.62
CA TYR A 443 -23.19 -23.00 17.20
C TYR A 443 -23.55 -24.02 18.29
N ILE A 444 -24.46 -23.66 19.22
CA ILE A 444 -24.98 -24.61 20.23
C ILE A 444 -25.73 -25.78 19.54
N TRP A 445 -26.49 -25.51 18.48
CA TRP A 445 -27.20 -26.56 17.76
C TRP A 445 -26.25 -27.56 17.09
N GLU A 446 -25.12 -27.12 16.56
CA GLU A 446 -24.09 -27.99 15.98
C GLU A 446 -23.37 -28.83 17.04
N GLN A 447 -23.01 -28.25 18.19
CA GLN A 447 -22.50 -29.02 19.34
C GLN A 447 -23.50 -30.08 19.82
N VAL A 448 -24.80 -29.78 19.80
CA VAL A 448 -25.86 -30.72 20.22
C VAL A 448 -26.10 -31.82 19.17
N THR A 449 -25.97 -31.52 17.88
CA THR A 449 -26.28 -32.47 16.79
C THR A 449 -25.05 -33.22 16.26
N GLY A 450 -23.84 -32.81 16.63
CA GLY A 450 -22.59 -33.34 16.09
C GLY A 450 -22.35 -32.93 14.63
N GLY A 451 -22.90 -31.79 14.21
CA GLY A 451 -22.66 -31.20 12.90
C GLY A 451 -21.38 -30.36 12.89
N ASP A 452 -20.85 -30.12 11.69
CA ASP A 452 -19.64 -29.34 11.39
C ASP A 452 -19.90 -28.33 10.25
N GLU A 453 -21.16 -27.91 10.05
CA GLU A 453 -21.55 -27.07 8.91
C GLU A 453 -20.98 -25.64 9.04
N THR A 454 -20.92 -25.06 10.25
CA THR A 454 -20.26 -23.76 10.49
C THR A 454 -18.77 -23.80 10.13
N GLU A 455 -18.07 -24.84 10.58
CA GLU A 455 -16.64 -25.06 10.31
C GLU A 455 -16.36 -25.33 8.83
N LYS A 456 -17.23 -26.09 8.15
CA LYS A 456 -17.16 -26.31 6.70
C LYS A 456 -17.35 -25.02 5.90
N ASP A 457 -18.29 -24.17 6.31
CA ASP A 457 -18.50 -22.86 5.68
C ASP A 457 -17.34 -21.88 5.94
N ALA A 458 -16.60 -22.07 7.04
CA ALA A 458 -15.38 -21.31 7.36
C ALA A 458 -14.09 -21.89 6.73
N GLY A 459 -14.13 -23.13 6.22
CA GLY A 459 -12.99 -23.80 5.58
C GLY A 459 -12.19 -24.64 6.56
N LEU A 460 -12.39 -25.96 6.50
CA LEU A 460 -11.76 -26.92 7.40
C LEU A 460 -10.23 -26.92 7.31
N SER A 461 -9.68 -26.96 6.09
CA SER A 461 -8.23 -27.09 5.94
C SER A 461 -7.51 -25.81 6.33
N ASP A 462 -8.13 -24.65 6.15
CA ASP A 462 -7.59 -23.34 6.55
C ASP A 462 -7.63 -23.13 8.07
N GLY A 463 -8.62 -23.71 8.76
CA GLY A 463 -8.64 -23.79 10.24
C GLY A 463 -7.70 -24.86 10.81
N GLY A 464 -7.13 -25.74 9.97
CA GLY A 464 -6.20 -26.79 10.38
C GLY A 464 -6.85 -28.14 10.74
N TYR A 465 -8.09 -28.37 10.33
CA TYR A 465 -8.85 -29.62 10.56
C TYR A 465 -8.45 -30.79 9.65
#